data_AF-A0A1F3SWF1-F1
#
_entry.id   AF-A0A1F3SWF1-F1
#
_cell.length_a   1.000
_cell.length_b   1.000
_cell.length_c   1.000
_cell.angle_alpha   90.00
_cell.angle_beta   90.00
_cell.angle_gamma   90.00
#
_symmetry.space_group_name_H-M   'P 1'
#
loop_
_entity.id
_entity.type
_entity.pdbx_description
1 polymer ?
#
loop_
_entity_poly.entity_id
_entity_poly.type
_entity_poly.pdbx_seq_one_letter_code
_entity_poly.pdbx_strand_id
1 'polypeptide(L)'
;MSLISFFQGGLGLGFALGLLLSSAWMDSAGASSPSPSPSPSISASPEPVKLTGAEVKSLLREFNRALHAELRALEHRQKFELKDLVSSQKARKYEWEAREREARRLFFAENEKGPARRAYIQDFLERRKTLHKMMKEEKRERTRTHEVRRKALREDQYVRSKEFQEFLNRGERPPERLWPQPGS
;
A
#
# COMPACT_ATOMS: atom_id res chain seq x y z
N MET A 1 -25.98 -32.96 -18.70
CA MET A 1 -25.73 -32.55 -20.10
C MET A 1 -25.84 -31.04 -20.14
N SER A 2 -24.70 -30.33 -20.12
CA SER A 2 -24.13 -29.62 -21.29
C SER A 2 -24.85 -28.27 -21.49
N LEU A 3 -24.24 -27.08 -21.47
CA LEU A 3 -22.85 -26.68 -21.70
C LEU A 3 -22.52 -25.35 -20.96
N ILE A 4 -21.26 -25.26 -20.57
CA ILE A 4 -20.51 -24.07 -20.14
C ILE A 4 -20.17 -23.26 -21.39
N SER A 5 -20.39 -21.95 -21.37
CA SER A 5 -19.89 -21.03 -22.40
C SER A 5 -18.87 -20.07 -21.79
N PHE A 6 -17.61 -20.34 -22.11
CA PHE A 6 -16.45 -19.48 -21.93
C PHE A 6 -16.61 -18.18 -22.72
N PHE A 7 -16.26 -17.04 -22.10
CA PHE A 7 -15.93 -15.82 -22.85
C PHE A 7 -14.41 -15.65 -22.82
N GLN A 8 -13.80 -16.01 -23.94
CA GLN A 8 -12.39 -15.90 -24.28
C GLN A 8 -12.30 -14.97 -25.49
N GLY A 9 -11.45 -13.95 -25.44
CA GLY A 9 -11.13 -13.14 -26.62
C GLY A 9 -10.73 -11.71 -26.30
N GLY A 10 -9.48 -11.35 -26.61
CA GLY A 10 -9.04 -9.96 -26.63
C GLY A 10 -7.54 -9.73 -26.51
N LEU A 11 -6.73 -10.45 -27.31
CA LEU A 11 -5.35 -10.07 -27.61
C LEU A 11 -5.35 -8.78 -28.43
N GLY A 12 -4.47 -7.83 -28.10
CA GLY A 12 -4.28 -6.63 -28.92
C GLY A 12 -3.07 -5.80 -28.48
N LEU A 13 -1.92 -6.11 -29.10
CA LEU A 13 -0.93 -5.18 -29.68
C LEU A 13 -0.60 -3.92 -28.83
N GLY A 14 0.59 -3.78 -28.23
CA GLY A 14 1.86 -3.74 -28.96
C GLY A 14 2.13 -2.30 -29.45
N PHE A 15 2.73 -1.45 -28.60
CA PHE A 15 3.35 -0.18 -29.01
C PHE A 15 4.60 0.06 -28.17
N ALA A 16 5.75 -0.24 -28.77
CA ALA A 16 7.07 0.17 -28.32
C ALA A 16 7.57 1.27 -29.26
N LEU A 17 7.82 2.45 -28.70
CA LEU A 17 8.55 3.59 -29.26
C LEU A 17 9.25 4.19 -28.03
N GLY A 18 10.56 4.22 -27.86
CA GLY A 18 11.61 4.45 -28.84
C GLY A 18 11.97 5.93 -28.77
N LEU A 19 13.08 6.28 -28.10
CA LEU A 19 14.07 7.27 -28.55
C LEU A 19 15.16 7.52 -27.51
N LEU A 20 16.38 7.26 -27.97
CA LEU A 20 17.66 7.62 -27.39
C LEU A 20 17.81 9.14 -27.29
N LEU A 21 18.35 9.62 -26.17
CA LEU A 21 19.19 10.82 -26.19
C LEU A 21 20.53 10.54 -25.53
N SER A 22 21.55 10.51 -26.38
CA SER A 22 22.96 10.65 -26.07
C SER A 22 23.25 12.09 -25.64
N SER A 23 24.14 12.26 -24.66
CA SER A 23 25.03 13.43 -24.57
C SER A 23 26.25 13.07 -23.72
N ALA A 24 27.39 13.01 -24.40
CA ALA A 24 28.73 12.81 -23.88
C ALA A 24 29.40 14.17 -23.67
N TRP A 25 30.09 14.36 -22.54
CA TRP A 25 31.22 15.29 -22.36
C TRP A 25 32.09 14.69 -21.24
N MET A 26 33.21 14.03 -21.55
CA MET A 26 34.57 14.54 -21.79
C MET A 26 35.40 14.77 -20.51
N ASP A 27 36.59 14.18 -20.57
CA ASP A 27 37.61 13.95 -19.57
C ASP A 27 38.18 15.18 -18.85
N SER A 28 38.70 14.95 -17.64
CA SER A 28 39.90 15.65 -17.18
C SER A 28 40.81 14.67 -16.44
N ALA A 29 41.94 14.36 -17.08
CA ALA A 29 43.06 13.63 -16.50
C ALA A 29 44.01 14.61 -15.79
N GLY A 30 44.39 14.29 -14.56
CA GLY A 30 45.50 14.90 -13.84
C GLY A 30 46.26 13.81 -13.10
N ALA A 31 47.43 13.45 -13.63
CA ALA A 31 48.30 12.38 -13.15
C ALA A 31 49.29 12.83 -12.06
N SER A 32 49.95 11.83 -11.46
CA SER A 32 51.16 11.83 -10.60
C SER A 32 50.93 12.00 -9.09
N SER A 33 51.50 11.21 -8.16
CA SER A 33 52.56 10.19 -8.20
C SER A 33 52.49 9.32 -6.91
N PRO A 34 53.12 8.12 -6.84
CA PRO A 34 52.99 7.16 -5.73
C PRO A 34 54.15 7.23 -4.72
N SER A 35 53.87 7.06 -3.41
CA SER A 35 54.86 6.62 -2.40
C SER A 35 54.23 6.40 -1.01
N PRO A 36 54.92 5.75 -0.05
CA PRO A 36 54.60 4.43 0.47
C PRO A 36 53.84 4.46 1.81
N SER A 37 53.35 3.26 2.15
CA SER A 37 52.75 2.87 3.42
C SER A 37 53.52 3.39 4.64
N PRO A 38 52.80 3.75 5.71
CA PRO A 38 52.94 2.94 6.91
C PRO A 38 51.60 2.44 7.42
N SER A 39 51.53 1.13 7.68
CA SER A 39 50.63 0.57 8.68
C SER A 39 51.06 1.04 10.06
N PRO A 40 50.16 1.63 10.86
CA PRO A 40 50.12 1.37 12.27
C PRO A 40 48.95 0.43 12.55
N SER A 41 49.31 -0.79 12.92
CA SER A 41 48.47 -1.68 13.70
C SER A 41 48.09 -0.95 14.98
N ILE A 42 46.87 -0.44 15.06
CA ILE A 42 46.22 -0.12 16.33
C ILE A 42 44.93 -0.92 16.32
N SER A 43 45.07 -2.17 16.74
CA SER A 43 44.03 -2.94 17.40
C SER A 43 43.65 -2.24 18.71
N ALA A 44 43.08 -1.04 18.62
CA ALA A 44 42.25 -0.51 19.67
C ALA A 44 40.89 -1.15 19.43
N SER A 45 40.64 -2.27 20.12
CA SER A 45 39.27 -2.66 20.42
C SER A 45 38.64 -1.41 21.03
N PRO A 46 37.69 -0.73 20.37
CA PRO A 46 37.02 0.39 21.01
C PRO A 46 36.37 -0.20 22.26
N GLU A 47 36.78 0.28 23.44
CA GLU A 47 35.98 0.02 24.62
C GLU A 47 34.55 0.43 24.28
N PRO A 48 33.53 -0.39 24.61
CA PRO A 48 32.16 -0.05 24.31
C PRO A 48 31.85 1.28 25.01
N VAL A 49 31.81 2.37 24.24
CA VAL A 49 31.48 3.71 24.72
C VAL A 49 30.05 3.62 25.23
N LYS A 50 29.91 3.55 26.56
CA LYS A 50 28.60 3.51 27.21
C LYS A 50 27.88 4.81 26.89
N LEU A 51 26.64 4.69 26.42
CA LEU A 51 25.81 5.84 26.11
C LEU A 51 25.63 6.74 27.34
N THR A 52 25.70 8.05 27.12
CA THR A 52 25.40 9.04 28.16
C THR A 52 23.89 9.14 28.39
N GLY A 53 23.47 9.56 29.59
CA GLY A 53 22.04 9.72 29.90
C GLY A 53 21.31 10.73 29.00
N ALA A 54 22.01 11.71 28.44
CA ALA A 54 21.45 12.67 27.47
C ALA A 54 21.21 12.01 26.11
N GLU A 55 22.15 11.20 25.63
CA GLU A 55 22.02 10.43 24.38
C GLU A 55 20.89 9.41 24.46
N VAL A 56 20.80 8.67 25.58
CA VAL A 56 19.69 7.71 25.82
C VAL A 56 18.34 8.41 25.70
N LYS A 57 18.18 9.59 26.31
CA LYS A 57 16.94 10.38 26.22
C LYS A 57 16.65 10.86 24.80
N SER A 58 17.67 11.30 24.05
CA SER A 58 17.46 11.74 22.66
C SER A 58 17.07 10.58 21.76
N LEU A 59 17.79 9.45 21.84
CA LEU A 59 17.51 8.24 21.07
C LEU A 59 16.09 7.73 21.31
N LEU A 60 15.67 7.65 22.58
CA LEU A 60 14.30 7.22 22.91
C LEU A 60 13.24 8.17 22.34
N ARG A 61 13.49 9.49 22.38
CA ARG A 61 12.58 10.49 21.83
C ARG A 61 12.50 10.40 20.30
N GLU A 62 13.62 10.26 19.62
CA GLU A 62 13.70 10.11 18.17
C GLU A 62 13.00 8.83 17.71
N PHE A 63 13.26 7.73 18.41
CA PHE A 63 12.64 6.44 18.14
C PHE A 63 11.11 6.50 18.29
N ASN A 64 10.60 7.07 19.39
CA ASN A 64 9.16 7.24 19.57
C ASN A 64 8.53 8.14 18.49
N ARG A 65 9.22 9.21 18.09
CA ARG A 65 8.76 10.06 16.96
C ARG A 65 8.70 9.26 15.66
N ALA A 66 9.69 8.41 15.40
CA ALA A 66 9.71 7.56 14.21
C ALA A 66 8.55 6.55 14.21
N LEU A 67 8.27 5.88 15.35
CA LEU A 67 7.13 4.95 15.47
C LEU A 67 5.78 5.66 15.23
N HIS A 68 5.63 6.88 15.78
CA HIS A 68 4.45 7.69 15.52
C HIS A 68 4.31 8.08 14.05
N ALA A 69 5.40 8.45 13.39
CA ALA A 69 5.40 8.79 11.97
C ALA A 69 5.01 7.60 11.08
N GLU A 70 5.54 6.41 11.37
CA GLU A 70 5.20 5.16 10.67
C GLU A 70 3.71 4.83 10.79
N LEU A 71 3.15 4.90 12.01
CA LEU A 71 1.71 4.67 12.21
C LEU A 71 0.86 5.69 11.45
N ARG A 72 1.25 6.97 11.45
CA ARG A 72 0.56 8.03 10.70
C ARG A 72 0.63 7.81 9.19
N ALA A 73 1.78 7.36 8.67
CA ALA A 73 1.95 7.04 7.27
C ALA A 73 1.00 5.91 6.84
N LEU A 74 0.90 4.85 7.66
CA LEU A 74 -0.05 3.76 7.42
C LEU A 74 -1.51 4.27 7.42
N GLU A 75 -1.91 5.03 8.45
CA GLU A 75 -3.27 5.60 8.55
C GLU A 75 -3.61 6.49 7.35
N HIS A 76 -2.65 7.30 6.91
CA HIS A 76 -2.79 8.16 5.74
C HIS A 76 -3.02 7.32 4.48
N ARG A 77 -2.17 6.32 4.21
CA ARG A 77 -2.32 5.40 3.07
C ARG A 77 -3.68 4.70 3.07
N GLN A 78 -4.09 4.16 4.22
CA GLN A 78 -5.38 3.50 4.40
C GLN A 78 -6.56 4.43 4.09
N LYS A 79 -6.47 5.70 4.49
CA LYS A 79 -7.48 6.72 4.16
C LYS A 79 -7.61 6.95 2.66
N PHE A 80 -6.50 7.00 1.92
CA PHE A 80 -6.53 7.13 0.46
C PHE A 80 -7.11 5.89 -0.21
N GLU A 81 -6.69 4.69 0.20
CA GLU A 81 -7.26 3.44 -0.32
C GLU A 81 -8.79 3.36 -0.14
N LEU A 82 -9.33 3.85 0.98
CA LEU A 82 -10.78 3.92 1.20
C LEU A 82 -11.48 4.96 0.32
N LYS A 83 -10.84 6.11 0.08
CA LYS A 83 -11.38 7.12 -0.84
C LYS A 83 -11.44 6.58 -2.27
N ASP A 84 -10.38 5.91 -2.71
CA ASP A 84 -10.29 5.31 -4.04
C ASP A 84 -11.32 4.18 -4.21
N LEU A 85 -11.54 3.39 -3.16
CA LEU A 85 -12.60 2.38 -3.16
C LEU A 85 -13.98 3.04 -3.33
N VAL A 86 -14.27 4.11 -2.59
CA VAL A 86 -15.56 4.81 -2.68
C VAL A 86 -15.75 5.45 -4.05
N SER A 87 -14.72 6.07 -4.62
CA SER A 87 -14.80 6.65 -5.97
C SER A 87 -15.04 5.58 -7.03
N SER A 88 -14.34 4.45 -6.95
CA SER A 88 -14.53 3.28 -7.83
C SER A 88 -15.93 2.67 -7.68
N GLN A 89 -16.44 2.50 -6.45
CA GLN A 89 -17.80 2.02 -6.22
C GLN A 89 -18.85 2.99 -6.80
N LYS A 90 -18.63 4.30 -6.66
CA LYS A 90 -19.50 5.32 -7.25
C LYS A 90 -19.53 5.23 -8.77
N ALA A 91 -18.38 5.09 -9.43
CA ALA A 91 -18.29 4.89 -10.88
C ALA A 91 -19.01 3.62 -11.34
N ARG A 92 -18.70 2.47 -10.70
CA ARG A 92 -19.38 1.18 -10.98
C ARG A 92 -20.89 1.26 -10.82
N LYS A 93 -21.37 1.98 -9.80
CA LYS A 93 -22.81 2.19 -9.59
C LYS A 93 -23.44 2.97 -10.74
N TYR A 94 -22.83 4.07 -11.18
CA TYR A 94 -23.36 4.86 -12.29
C TYR A 94 -23.40 4.06 -13.60
N GLU A 95 -22.34 3.32 -13.90
CA GLU A 95 -22.32 2.45 -15.07
C GLU A 95 -23.43 1.39 -15.03
N TRP A 96 -23.61 0.75 -13.87
CA TRP A 96 -24.70 -0.22 -13.68
C TRP A 96 -26.08 0.43 -13.84
N GLU A 97 -26.31 1.61 -13.25
CA GLU A 97 -27.58 2.34 -13.38
C GLU A 97 -27.86 2.77 -14.83
N ALA A 98 -26.84 3.17 -15.58
CA ALA A 98 -26.96 3.52 -16.98
C ALA A 98 -27.36 2.29 -17.83
N ARG A 99 -26.67 1.16 -17.65
CA ARG A 99 -26.99 -0.11 -18.33
C ARG A 99 -28.39 -0.60 -17.99
N GLU A 100 -28.79 -0.57 -16.72
CA GLU A 100 -30.14 -1.01 -16.30
C GLU A 100 -31.25 -0.08 -16.81
N ARG A 101 -30.98 1.23 -16.92
CA ARG A 101 -31.93 2.18 -17.51
C ARG A 101 -32.18 1.87 -18.98
N GLU A 102 -31.12 1.61 -19.73
CA GLU A 102 -31.21 1.25 -21.15
C GLU A 102 -31.91 -0.10 -21.34
N ALA A 103 -31.46 -1.14 -20.62
CA ALA A 103 -32.06 -2.47 -20.68
C ALA A 103 -33.56 -2.44 -20.32
N ARG A 104 -33.94 -1.68 -19.28
CA ARG A 104 -35.34 -1.51 -18.90
C ARG A 104 -36.16 -0.83 -19.99
N ARG A 105 -35.61 0.23 -20.61
CA ARG A 105 -36.29 0.96 -21.67
C ARG A 105 -36.60 0.02 -22.84
N LEU A 106 -35.63 -0.76 -23.28
CA LEU A 106 -35.80 -1.73 -24.37
C LEU A 106 -36.82 -2.81 -23.97
N PHE A 107 -36.66 -3.41 -22.80
CA PHE A 107 -37.55 -4.47 -22.32
C PHE A 107 -39.02 -4.00 -22.19
N PHE A 108 -39.25 -2.78 -21.68
CA PHE A 108 -40.60 -2.23 -21.53
C PHE A 108 -41.23 -1.75 -22.84
N ALA A 109 -40.42 -1.40 -23.85
CA ALA A 109 -40.94 -1.11 -25.19
C ALA A 109 -41.50 -2.38 -25.84
N GLU A 110 -40.87 -3.52 -25.62
CA GLU A 110 -41.33 -4.83 -26.13
C GLU A 110 -42.43 -5.46 -25.25
N ASN A 111 -42.47 -5.12 -23.96
CA ASN A 111 -43.36 -5.74 -22.97
C ASN A 111 -44.12 -4.67 -22.16
N GLU A 112 -45.10 -4.02 -22.77
CA GLU A 112 -45.84 -2.89 -22.16
C GLU A 112 -46.54 -3.27 -20.83
N LYS A 113 -47.11 -4.48 -20.77
CA LYS A 113 -47.91 -4.97 -19.64
C LYS A 113 -47.84 -6.49 -19.50
N GLY A 114 -48.24 -6.99 -18.33
CA GLY A 114 -48.39 -8.42 -18.08
C GLY A 114 -47.37 -9.02 -17.10
N PRO A 115 -47.36 -10.37 -16.97
CA PRO A 115 -46.54 -11.08 -16.00
C PRO A 115 -45.03 -10.92 -16.24
N ALA A 116 -44.59 -10.88 -17.49
CA ALA A 116 -43.18 -10.68 -17.85
C ALA A 116 -42.61 -9.37 -17.29
N ARG A 117 -43.39 -8.28 -17.39
CA ARG A 117 -43.02 -6.97 -16.83
C ARG A 117 -42.89 -6.99 -15.31
N ARG A 118 -43.78 -7.71 -14.61
CA ARG A 118 -43.71 -7.87 -13.15
C ARG A 118 -42.49 -8.68 -12.73
N ALA A 119 -42.19 -9.76 -13.43
CA ALA A 119 -41.00 -10.58 -13.19
C ALA A 119 -39.72 -9.73 -13.35
N TYR A 120 -39.59 -9.00 -14.46
CA TYR A 120 -38.44 -8.11 -14.69
C TYR A 120 -38.23 -7.09 -13.56
N ILE A 121 -39.32 -6.50 -13.03
CA ILE A 121 -39.24 -5.55 -11.92
C ILE A 121 -38.68 -6.24 -10.67
N GLN A 122 -39.12 -7.46 -10.35
CA GLN A 122 -38.60 -8.21 -9.21
C GLN A 122 -37.11 -8.53 -9.40
N ASP A 123 -36.72 -9.01 -10.58
CA ASP A 123 -35.32 -9.31 -10.88
C ASP A 123 -34.44 -8.06 -10.81
N PHE A 124 -34.93 -6.92 -11.29
CA PHE A 124 -34.23 -5.63 -11.15
C PHE A 124 -34.01 -5.27 -9.68
N LEU A 125 -35.03 -5.42 -8.83
CA LEU A 125 -34.91 -5.12 -7.40
C LEU A 125 -33.90 -6.05 -6.72
N GLU A 126 -33.89 -7.32 -7.10
CA GLU A 126 -32.91 -8.30 -6.60
C GLU A 126 -31.49 -7.96 -7.04
N ARG A 127 -31.26 -7.70 -8.34
CA ARG A 127 -29.93 -7.27 -8.84
C ARG A 127 -29.45 -6.00 -8.15
N ARG A 128 -30.34 -5.02 -7.93
CA ARG A 128 -30.02 -3.78 -7.19
C ARG A 128 -29.63 -4.08 -5.74
N LYS A 129 -30.37 -4.95 -5.07
CA LYS A 129 -30.08 -5.36 -3.69
C LYS A 129 -28.72 -6.06 -3.61
N THR A 130 -28.42 -6.95 -4.56
CA THR A 130 -27.15 -7.65 -4.66
C THR A 130 -25.99 -6.69 -4.89
N LEU A 131 -26.11 -5.72 -5.80
CA LEU A 131 -25.09 -4.70 -6.03
C LEU A 131 -24.75 -3.93 -4.75
N HIS A 132 -25.78 -3.44 -4.04
CA HIS A 132 -25.57 -2.71 -2.78
C HIS A 132 -24.97 -3.59 -1.69
N LYS A 133 -25.38 -4.87 -1.60
CA LYS A 133 -24.82 -5.83 -0.66
C LYS A 133 -23.32 -6.04 -0.93
N MET A 134 -22.94 -6.29 -2.18
CA MET A 134 -21.54 -6.49 -2.58
C MET A 134 -20.68 -5.26 -2.27
N MET A 135 -21.14 -4.05 -2.60
CA MET A 135 -20.40 -2.81 -2.27
C MET A 135 -20.20 -2.62 -0.76
N LYS A 136 -21.23 -2.96 0.03
CA LYS A 136 -21.16 -2.89 1.49
C LYS A 136 -20.18 -3.91 2.07
N GLU A 137 -20.18 -5.13 1.54
CA GLU A 137 -19.27 -6.21 1.95
C GLU A 137 -17.82 -5.88 1.60
N GLU A 138 -17.56 -5.40 0.38
CA GLU A 138 -16.23 -4.98 -0.06
C GLU A 138 -15.65 -3.86 0.83
N LYS A 139 -16.48 -2.87 1.19
CA LYS A 139 -16.06 -1.81 2.12
C LYS A 139 -15.75 -2.35 3.51
N ARG A 140 -16.60 -3.25 4.04
CA ARG A 140 -16.39 -3.87 5.35
C ARG A 140 -15.10 -4.69 5.37
N GLU A 141 -14.85 -5.47 4.33
CA GLU A 141 -13.65 -6.30 4.22
C GLU A 141 -12.38 -5.43 4.15
N ARG A 142 -12.43 -4.33 3.39
CA ARG A 142 -11.33 -3.37 3.33
C ARG A 142 -11.06 -2.73 4.70
N THR A 143 -12.10 -2.29 5.41
CA THR A 143 -11.96 -1.73 6.76
C THR A 143 -11.39 -2.75 7.74
N ARG A 144 -11.87 -4.00 7.73
CA ARG A 144 -11.33 -5.08 8.56
C ARG A 144 -9.85 -5.34 8.27
N THR A 145 -9.47 -5.37 6.99
CA THR A 145 -8.06 -5.51 6.58
C THR A 145 -7.20 -4.38 7.13
N HIS A 146 -7.69 -3.13 7.07
CA HIS A 146 -6.99 -1.97 7.62
C HIS A 146 -6.81 -2.04 9.14
N GLU A 147 -7.85 -2.48 9.85
CA GLU A 147 -7.80 -2.71 11.30
C GLU A 147 -6.78 -3.77 11.69
N VAL A 148 -6.76 -4.91 10.99
CA VAL A 148 -5.78 -5.98 11.19
C VAL A 148 -4.35 -5.47 10.97
N ARG A 149 -4.10 -4.76 9.87
CA ARG A 149 -2.78 -4.18 9.57
C ARG A 149 -2.33 -3.19 10.65
N ARG A 150 -3.23 -2.32 11.11
CA ARG A 150 -2.92 -1.34 12.17
C ARG A 150 -2.64 -2.02 13.51
N LYS A 151 -3.40 -3.08 13.85
CA LYS A 151 -3.17 -3.86 15.06
C LYS A 151 -1.81 -4.57 15.00
N ALA A 152 -1.51 -5.23 13.89
CA ALA A 152 -0.22 -5.89 13.67
C ALA A 152 0.95 -4.90 13.78
N LEU A 153 0.83 -3.72 13.17
CA LEU A 153 1.86 -2.69 13.29
C LEU A 153 2.06 -2.24 14.75
N ARG A 154 0.98 -2.02 15.51
CA ARG A 154 1.10 -1.63 16.94
C ARG A 154 1.76 -2.71 17.79
N GLU A 155 1.44 -3.97 17.53
CA GLU A 155 2.06 -5.11 18.22
C GLU A 155 3.55 -5.20 17.89
N ASP A 156 3.91 -5.05 16.62
CA ASP A 156 5.30 -5.00 16.17
C ASP A 156 6.07 -3.81 16.77
N GLN A 157 5.50 -2.60 16.74
CA GLN A 157 6.08 -1.40 17.36
C GLN A 157 6.29 -1.58 18.87
N TYR A 158 5.37 -2.28 19.56
CA TYR A 158 5.50 -2.59 20.98
C TYR A 158 6.68 -3.54 21.25
N VAL A 159 6.84 -4.59 20.44
CA VAL A 159 7.99 -5.51 20.55
C VAL A 159 9.29 -4.77 20.27
N ARG A 160 9.37 -3.99 19.18
CA ARG A 160 10.55 -3.18 18.85
C ARG A 160 10.87 -2.17 19.93
N SER A 161 9.87 -1.55 20.56
CA SER A 161 10.07 -0.58 21.66
C SER A 161 10.67 -1.24 22.90
N LYS A 162 10.25 -2.45 23.24
CA LYS A 162 10.87 -3.22 24.33
C LYS A 162 12.32 -3.57 24.03
N GLU A 163 12.58 -4.13 22.85
CA GLU A 163 13.95 -4.49 22.45
C GLU A 163 14.85 -3.24 22.42
N PHE A 164 14.35 -2.11 21.91
CA PHE A 164 15.07 -0.83 21.91
C PHE A 164 15.43 -0.38 23.33
N GLN A 165 14.50 -0.47 24.27
CA GLN A 165 14.75 -0.13 25.68
C GLN A 165 15.76 -1.09 26.33
N GLU A 166 15.74 -2.37 26.02
CA GLU A 166 16.70 -3.34 26.53
C GLU A 166 18.14 -2.98 26.11
N PHE A 167 18.36 -2.59 24.85
CA PHE A 167 19.67 -2.09 24.39
C PHE A 167 20.10 -0.83 25.16
N LEU A 168 19.20 0.13 25.31
CA LEU A 168 19.49 1.36 26.05
C LEU A 168 19.82 1.08 27.54
N ASN A 169 19.14 0.12 28.17
CA ASN A 169 19.41 -0.28 29.55
C ASN A 169 20.78 -0.97 29.71
N ARG A 170 21.28 -1.64 28.67
CA ARG A 170 22.66 -2.16 28.61
C ARG A 170 23.71 -1.07 28.36
N GLY A 171 23.29 0.16 28.06
CA GLY A 171 24.18 1.24 27.63
C GLY A 171 24.68 1.09 26.20
N GLU A 172 24.01 0.23 25.40
CA GLU A 172 24.35 -0.08 24.02
C GLU A 172 23.47 0.72 23.05
N ARG A 173 24.03 1.09 21.89
CA ARG A 173 23.25 1.71 20.82
C ARG A 173 22.33 0.66 20.18
N PRO A 174 21.01 0.90 20.10
CA PRO A 174 20.10 -0.04 19.48
C PRO A 174 20.42 -0.22 17.98
N PRO A 175 20.30 -1.45 17.44
CA PRO A 175 20.62 -1.74 16.05
C PRO A 175 19.63 -1.09 15.08
N GLU A 176 20.11 -0.76 13.87
CA GLU A 176 19.34 -0.05 12.84
C GLU A 176 18.04 -0.77 12.44
N ARG A 177 18.02 -2.11 12.53
CA ARG A 177 16.85 -2.94 12.23
C ARG A 177 15.61 -2.61 13.07
N LEU A 178 15.79 -2.02 14.27
CA LEU A 178 14.68 -1.65 15.14
C LEU A 178 14.02 -0.36 14.67
N TRP A 179 14.74 0.48 13.92
CA TRP A 179 14.22 1.75 13.45
C TRP A 179 13.15 1.53 12.38
N PRO A 180 12.05 2.30 12.41
CA PRO A 180 11.04 2.30 11.36
C PRO A 180 11.68 2.53 10.00
N GLN A 181 11.35 1.68 9.04
CA GLN A 181 11.85 1.80 7.68
C GLN A 181 10.95 2.76 6.89
N PRO A 182 11.53 3.63 6.05
CA PRO A 182 10.73 4.49 5.20
C PRO A 182 9.94 3.65 4.19
N GLY A 183 8.62 3.78 4.19
CA GLY A 183 7.73 3.17 3.18
C GLY A 183 7.22 1.76 3.50
N SER A 184 7.51 1.21 4.68
CA SER A 184 6.88 -0.03 5.18
C SER A 184 5.43 0.14 5.60
#